data_AF-A0AA95FUT0-F1
#
_entry.id   AF-A0AA95FUT0-F1
#
_cell.length_a   1.000
_cell.length_b   1.000
_cell.length_c   1.000
_cell.angle_alpha   90.00
_cell.angle_beta   90.00
_cell.angle_gamma   90.00
#
_symmetry.space_group_name_H-M   'P 1'
#
loop_
_entity.id
_entity.type
_entity.pdbx_description
1 polymer ?
#
loop_
_entity_poly.entity_id
_entity_poly.type
_entity_poly.pdbx_seq_one_letter_code
_entity_poly.pdbx_strand_id
1 'polypeptide(L)' 'MHHRVLSLVTAAAVTVMLLFGVAGHSRISGPVILRFGNTTHGVHLDDLFVLACWLIVIGVCVRLWRRG' A
#
# COMPACT_ATOMS: atom_id res chain seq x y z
N MET A 1 7.20 4.19 -24.61
CA MET A 1 8.23 4.13 -23.54
C MET A 1 7.93 5.02 -22.33
N HIS A 2 7.53 6.29 -22.50
CA HIS A 2 7.23 7.20 -21.35
C HIS A 2 6.17 6.67 -20.38
N HIS A 3 5.07 6.08 -20.89
CA HIS A 3 3.98 5.55 -20.04
C HIS A 3 4.40 4.36 -19.17
N ARG A 4 5.31 3.53 -19.68
CA ARG A 4 5.85 2.36 -18.96
C ARG A 4 6.71 2.81 -17.78
N VAL A 5 7.65 3.72 -18.01
CA VAL A 5 8.51 4.30 -16.95
C VAL A 5 7.65 5.01 -15.89
N LEU A 6 6.68 5.82 -16.32
CA LEU A 6 5.77 6.50 -15.40
C LEU A 6 5.01 5.50 -14.51
N SER A 7 4.47 4.43 -15.09
CA SER A 7 3.74 3.42 -14.31
C SER A 7 4.61 2.68 -13.29
N LEU A 8 5.88 2.44 -13.59
CA LEU A 8 6.83 1.86 -12.62
C LEU A 8 7.14 2.83 -11.48
N VAL A 9 7.40 4.10 -11.80
CA VAL A 9 7.67 5.13 -10.79
C VAL A 9 6.46 5.31 -9.86
N THR A 10 5.25 5.36 -10.43
CA THR A 10 4.02 5.45 -9.64
C THR A 10 3.82 4.21 -8.77
N ALA A 11 4.02 3.01 -9.32
CA ALA A 11 3.91 1.76 -8.54
C ALA A 11 4.90 1.71 -7.37
N ALA A 12 6.16 2.12 -7.61
CA ALA A 12 7.18 2.19 -6.58
C ALA A 12 6.82 3.20 -5.48
N ALA A 13 6.43 4.42 -5.87
CA ALA A 13 6.05 5.47 -4.92
C ALA A 13 4.86 5.05 -4.05
N VAL A 14 3.81 4.48 -4.65
CA VAL A 14 2.60 4.06 -3.93
C VAL A 14 2.86 2.86 -3.02
N THR A 15 3.80 1.98 -3.38
CA THR A 15 4.25 0.89 -2.51
C THR A 15 5.02 1.40 -1.30
N VAL A 16 5.88 2.41 -1.47
CA VAL A 16 6.55 3.07 -0.34
C VAL A 16 5.52 3.72 0.60
N MET A 17 4.51 4.40 0.04
CA MET A 17 3.42 4.99 0.85
C MET A 17 2.61 3.93 1.61
N LEU A 18 2.33 2.76 1.01
CA LEU A 18 1.70 1.63 1.71
C LEU A 18 2.55 1.18 2.90
N LEU A 19 3.87 1.03 2.73
CA LEU A 19 4.76 0.62 3.81
C LEU A 19 4.74 1.63 4.95
N PHE A 20 4.78 2.94 4.66
CA PHE A 20 4.64 3.97 5.70
C PHE A 20 3.25 4.00 6.35
N GLY A 21 2.20 3.70 5.58
CA GLY A 21 0.83 3.61 6.10
C GLY A 21 0.68 2.45 7.09
N VAL A 22 1.18 1.27 6.72
CA VAL A 22 1.04 0.03 7.52
C VAL A 22 2.06 -0.04 8.67
N ALA A 23 3.30 0.44 8.45
CA ALA A 23 4.32 0.48 9.50
C ALA A 23 4.20 1.70 10.42
N GLY A 24 3.38 2.69 10.04
CA GLY A 24 3.16 3.92 10.79
C GLY A 24 2.35 3.65 12.05
N HIS A 25 3.01 3.65 13.20
CA HIS A 25 2.37 3.55 14.51
C HIS A 25 1.59 4.83 14.84
N SER A 26 0.37 4.97 14.33
CA SER A 26 -0.52 6.06 14.77
C SER A 26 -1.31 5.61 16.00
N ARG A 27 -1.19 6.34 17.11
CA ARG A 27 -2.05 6.19 18.31
C ARG A 27 -3.56 6.35 18.03
N ILE A 28 -3.91 6.77 16.81
CA ILE A 28 -5.26 7.03 16.31
C ILE A 28 -5.75 5.89 15.39
N SER A 29 -4.86 4.99 14.96
CA SER A 29 -5.24 3.80 14.18
C SER A 29 -6.14 2.91 15.03
N GLY A 30 -7.16 2.34 14.39
CA GLY A 30 -8.31 1.74 15.06
C GLY A 30 -7.98 0.48 15.86
N PRO A 31 -8.95 -0.41 16.13
CA PRO A 31 -8.65 -1.67 16.79
C PRO A 31 -7.69 -2.51 15.92
N VAL A 32 -6.67 -3.09 16.55
CA VAL A 32 -5.73 -4.03 15.92
C VAL A 32 -6.50 -5.31 15.57
N ILE A 33 -6.48 -5.71 14.29
CA ILE A 33 -7.14 -6.95 13.84
C ILE A 33 -6.20 -8.15 13.99
N LEU A 34 -4.93 -7.96 13.64
CA LEU A 34 -3.95 -9.04 13.53
C LEU A 34 -2.65 -8.62 14.19
N ARG A 35 -2.19 -9.42 15.16
CA ARG A 35 -0.90 -9.20 15.82
C ARG A 35 0.06 -10.31 15.39
N PHE A 36 1.19 -9.93 14.80
CA PHE A 36 2.21 -10.91 14.42
C PHE A 36 3.20 -11.12 15.58
N GLY A 37 3.02 -12.22 16.31
CA GLY A 37 3.88 -12.63 17.42
C GLY A 37 3.83 -11.70 18.64
N ASN A 38 4.91 -11.66 19.42
CA ASN A 38 5.04 -10.88 20.66
C ASN A 38 5.41 -9.40 20.41
N THR A 39 5.24 -8.90 19.18
CA THR A 39 5.66 -7.56 18.79
C THR A 39 4.57 -6.51 19.05
N THR A 40 4.98 -5.27 19.25
CA THR A 40 4.10 -4.10 19.45
C THR A 40 3.41 -3.63 18.17
N HIS A 41 3.74 -4.22 17.01
CA HIS A 41 3.17 -3.86 15.72
C HIS A 41 2.09 -4.89 15.31
N GLY A 42 0.85 -4.43 15.29
CA GLY A 42 -0.27 -5.17 14.71
C GLY A 42 -0.83 -4.43 13.50
N VAL A 43 -1.48 -5.18 12.63
CA VAL A 43 -2.21 -4.67 11.48
C VAL A 43 -3.59 -4.21 11.94
N HIS A 44 -3.93 -2.96 11.65
CA HIS A 44 -5.18 -2.32 12.03
C HIS A 44 -6.24 -2.44 10.91
N LEU A 45 -7.51 -2.17 11.23
CA LEU A 45 -8.59 -2.13 10.23
C LEU A 45 -8.34 -1.10 9.13
N ASP A 46 -7.76 0.04 9.49
CA ASP A 46 -7.37 1.09 8.56
C ASP A 46 -6.29 0.62 7.57
N ASP A 47 -5.38 -0.27 7.98
CA ASP A 47 -4.36 -0.82 7.08
C ASP A 47 -4.98 -1.62 5.94
N LEU A 48 -6.13 -2.28 6.18
CA LEU A 48 -6.86 -3.00 5.14
C LEU A 48 -7.43 -2.05 4.08
N PHE A 49 -7.89 -0.87 4.50
CA PHE A 49 -8.36 0.17 3.58
C PHE A 49 -7.20 0.73 2.75
N VAL A 50 -6.07 1.02 3.40
CA VAL A 50 -4.85 1.47 2.71
C VAL A 50 -4.37 0.42 1.70
N LEU A 51 -4.38 -0.87 2.07
CA LEU A 51 -4.04 -1.97 1.18
C LEU A 51 -5.00 -2.08 -0.01
N ALA A 52 -6.31 -1.91 0.21
CA ALA A 52 -7.31 -1.93 -0.87
C ALA A 52 -7.07 -0.78 -1.87
N CYS A 53 -6.82 0.44 -1.39
CA CYS A 53 -6.46 1.57 -2.24
C CYS A 53 -5.16 1.30 -3.02
N TRP A 54 -4.15 0.72 -2.39
CA TRP A 54 -2.90 0.33 -3.06
C TRP A 54 -3.16 -0.69 -4.19
N LEU A 55 -3.97 -1.73 -3.94
CA LEU A 55 -4.31 -2.74 -4.95
C LEU A 55 -4.97 -2.13 -6.19
N ILE A 56 -5.87 -1.16 -6.01
CA ILE A 56 -6.52 -0.45 -7.12
C ILE A 56 -5.47 0.29 -7.96
N VAL A 57 -4.58 1.05 -7.32
CA VAL A 57 -3.56 1.84 -8.02
C VAL A 57 -2.56 0.95 -8.75
N ILE A 58 -2.13 -0.16 -8.13
CA ILE A 58 -1.28 -1.16 -8.78
C ILE A 58 -2.00 -1.81 -9.98
N GLY A 59 -3.28 -2.16 -9.84
CA GLY A 59 -4.08 -2.69 -10.93
C GLY A 59 -4.14 -1.74 -12.14
N VAL A 60 -4.28 -0.44 -11.89
CA VAL A 60 -4.22 0.60 -12.93
C VAL A 60 -2.82 0.69 -13.55
N CYS A 61 -1.76 0.69 -12.75
CA CYS A 61 -0.38 0.74 -13.25
C CYS A 61 -0.06 -0.47 -14.14
N VAL A 62 -0.46 -1.68 -13.73
CA VAL A 62 -0.31 -2.91 -14.52
C VAL A 62 -1.10 -2.82 -15.82
N ARG A 63 -2.34 -2.31 -15.78
CA ARG A 63 -3.15 -2.13 -16.99
C ARG A 63 -2.52 -1.13 -17.95
N LEU A 64 -1.95 -0.04 -17.44
CA LEU A 64 -1.25 0.98 -18.24
C LEU A 64 0.03 0.41 -18.85
N TRP A 65 0.81 -0.36 -18.08
CA TRP A 65 2.01 -1.05 -18.55
C TRP A 65 1.70 -2.03 -19.69
N ARG A 66 0.61 -2.79 -19.60
CA ARG A 66 0.18 -3.75 -20.64
C ARG A 66 -0.33 -3.08 -21.92
N ARG A 67 -0.71 -1.80 -21.87
CA ARG A 67 -1.26 -1.04 -23.01
C ARG A 67 -0.23 -0.19 -23.74
N GLY A 68 0.84 0.24 -23.08
CA GLY A 68 1.95 1.01 -23.66
C GLY A 68 3.13 0.14 -24.04
#